data_AF-A0A1E9HI60-F1
#
_entry.id   AF-A0A1E9HI60-F1
#
_cell.length_a   1.000
_cell.length_b   1.000
_cell.length_c   1.000
_cell.angle_alpha   90.00
_cell.angle_beta   90.00
_cell.angle_gamma   90.00
#
_symmetry.space_group_name_H-M   'P 1'
#
loop_
_entity.id
_entity.type
_entity.pdbx_description
1 polymer ?
#
loop_
_entity_poly.entity_id
_entity_poly.type
_entity_poly.pdbx_seq_one_letter_code
_entity_poly.pdbx_strand_id
1 'polypeptide(L)'
;MSDGFNLVDRPWIKVQTIDGEPAEVGLRDFFSQWDRFATLDGETPTQNAAVFRVLMAIVVRTVRLHPEWGFIDDEGELWREIYAAGDFPELIANYLETHHDRFDLASDAVPFFQVADLHTSKEVYESAAALVPDTGPGLFSTQTEASASELEPAVAARYLIHRQAYDYSGIKSGIVGDPRVKGGKGYPTGPGWAGRLGHTVVTGPTLRDTFMLSLPMLELIPEELMFDDEDLPPWERQPDTAMPRSDDAVEPNGIVDLLTWQQRRIRLFWSEDAKTVTHVLIGNGDRINERNQFAEPYSPQRYSVAQSKKAKTSVFFAQELDPTLTVWRGVQAMFADSSIAETKSRRAPVLKQFTGPVGPERQTAYAGKHVGVWLCGIEYGPQQSSFSDEMSEVLPIDLSLMTEDGFQMRNTVLDAIKRVFTLRGQLRWFFKQLEVSQGGSPEEAPDAPTQAWLAELEQRFTQWLAQLSAEQSAEESQLNWLRTLRRVTYRTVTKAVDQAGPHAAAGWLEQDPSGSVHFHSSARYESWMLAKLKQAAPLPSDNEQKGGSDDR
;
A
#
# COMPACT_ATOMS: atom_id res chain seq x y z
N MET A 1 31.82 24.22 -13.44
CA MET A 1 30.61 24.52 -12.67
C MET A 1 29.50 23.88 -13.47
N SER A 2 29.03 22.71 -13.03
CA SER A 2 27.83 22.11 -13.61
C SER A 2 26.66 23.05 -13.33
N ASP A 3 25.83 23.31 -14.33
CA ASP A 3 24.51 23.87 -14.07
C ASP A 3 23.74 22.78 -13.29
N GLY A 4 23.61 22.93 -11.97
CA GLY A 4 23.03 21.90 -11.09
C GLY A 4 21.62 21.45 -11.49
N PHE A 5 21.14 20.37 -10.86
CA PHE A 5 19.81 19.81 -11.10
C PHE A 5 18.94 19.99 -9.86
N ASN A 6 18.42 21.20 -9.68
CA ASN A 6 17.56 21.53 -8.55
C ASN A 6 16.11 21.05 -8.77
N LEU A 7 15.65 20.16 -7.88
CA LEU A 7 14.33 19.54 -7.92
C LEU A 7 13.17 20.54 -7.70
N VAL A 8 13.46 21.73 -7.19
CA VAL A 8 12.47 22.81 -7.06
C VAL A 8 12.03 23.32 -8.43
N ASP A 9 12.99 23.54 -9.33
CA ASP A 9 12.77 24.23 -10.60
C ASP A 9 12.81 23.31 -11.81
N ARG A 10 13.60 22.24 -11.75
CA ARG A 10 13.78 21.31 -12.88
C ARG A 10 12.64 20.28 -12.91
N PRO A 11 12.11 19.93 -14.09
CA PRO A 11 11.14 18.85 -14.23
C PRO A 11 11.69 17.49 -13.75
N TRP A 12 10.96 16.83 -12.85
CA TRP A 12 11.27 15.46 -12.42
C TRP A 12 10.07 14.69 -11.87
N ILE A 13 8.97 15.34 -11.52
CA ILE A 13 7.76 14.69 -11.02
C ILE A 13 6.90 14.37 -12.23
N LYS A 14 6.69 13.08 -12.49
CA LYS A 14 5.77 12.63 -13.53
C LYS A 14 4.35 12.62 -13.01
N VAL A 15 3.46 13.25 -13.76
CA VAL A 15 2.04 13.37 -13.45
C VAL A 15 1.21 13.14 -14.70
N GLN A 16 -0.04 12.72 -14.50
CA GLN A 16 -1.06 12.79 -15.52
C GLN A 16 -1.95 14.00 -15.25
N THR A 17 -2.21 14.82 -16.26
CA THR A 17 -3.18 15.92 -16.19
C THR A 17 -4.62 15.39 -16.08
N ILE A 18 -5.56 16.25 -15.67
CA ILE A 18 -6.99 15.90 -15.65
C ILE A 18 -7.55 15.52 -17.03
N ASP A 19 -6.91 15.98 -18.10
CA ASP A 19 -7.26 15.63 -19.48
C ASP A 19 -6.64 14.29 -19.94
N GLY A 20 -5.85 13.65 -19.09
CA GLY A 20 -5.20 12.37 -19.36
C GLY A 20 -3.81 12.48 -20.00
N GLU A 21 -3.34 13.69 -20.29
CA GLU A 21 -2.02 13.92 -20.90
C GLU A 21 -0.88 13.80 -19.88
N PRO A 22 0.23 13.12 -20.21
CA PRO A 22 1.39 13.04 -19.33
C PRO A 22 2.16 14.37 -19.29
N ALA A 23 2.70 14.70 -18.12
CA ALA A 23 3.59 15.85 -17.92
C ALA A 23 4.71 15.50 -16.92
N GLU A 24 5.83 16.22 -17.03
CA GLU A 24 6.91 16.18 -16.04
C GLU A 24 7.17 17.62 -15.54
N VAL A 25 7.15 17.82 -14.23
CA VAL A 25 7.20 19.16 -13.60
C VAL A 25 8.16 19.18 -12.40
N GLY A 26 8.67 20.36 -12.03
CA GLY A 26 9.43 20.58 -10.80
C GLY A 26 8.51 20.74 -9.59
N LEU A 27 9.06 20.79 -8.36
CA LEU A 27 8.23 20.95 -7.15
C LEU A 27 7.41 22.25 -7.17
N ARG A 28 8.01 23.36 -7.63
CA ARG A 28 7.32 24.66 -7.70
C ARG A 28 6.11 24.60 -8.62
N ASP A 29 6.31 24.10 -9.83
CA ASP A 29 5.24 23.94 -10.81
C ASP A 29 4.18 22.94 -10.34
N PHE A 30 4.61 21.83 -9.72
CA PHE A 30 3.72 20.82 -9.15
C PHE A 30 2.71 21.43 -8.19
N PHE A 31 3.17 22.10 -7.13
CA PHE A 31 2.27 22.65 -6.11
C PHE A 31 1.45 23.85 -6.61
N SER A 32 1.98 24.62 -7.57
CA SER A 32 1.24 25.74 -8.17
C SER A 32 0.06 25.28 -9.05
N GLN A 33 0.09 24.03 -9.56
CA GLN A 33 -0.87 23.50 -10.53
C GLN A 33 -1.42 22.12 -10.14
N TRP A 34 -1.28 21.69 -8.88
CA TRP A 34 -1.72 20.37 -8.40
C TRP A 34 -3.22 20.10 -8.50
N ASP A 35 -4.03 21.13 -8.75
CA ASP A 35 -5.46 21.05 -9.07
C ASP A 35 -5.72 20.68 -10.55
N ARG A 36 -4.68 20.65 -11.38
CA ARG A 36 -4.73 20.26 -12.81
C ARG A 36 -4.15 18.88 -13.09
N PHE A 37 -3.61 18.22 -12.07
CA PHE A 37 -3.06 16.87 -12.17
C PHE A 37 -4.02 15.88 -11.54
N ALA A 38 -4.33 14.78 -12.23
CA ALA A 38 -5.19 13.71 -11.75
C ALA A 38 -4.43 12.75 -10.82
N THR A 39 -3.21 12.36 -11.20
CA THR A 39 -2.41 11.36 -10.47
C THR A 39 -0.91 11.53 -10.70
N LEU A 40 -0.09 10.95 -9.82
CA LEU A 40 1.32 10.68 -10.08
C LEU A 40 1.43 9.55 -11.11
N ASP A 41 2.40 9.66 -12.02
CA ASP A 41 2.59 8.76 -13.18
C ASP A 41 4.08 8.43 -13.41
N GLY A 42 4.79 8.15 -12.32
CA GLY A 42 6.16 7.66 -12.32
C GLY A 42 6.31 6.25 -12.90
N GLU A 43 7.54 5.74 -12.92
CA GLU A 43 7.87 4.47 -13.58
C GLU A 43 7.18 3.25 -12.94
N THR A 44 6.93 3.28 -11.64
CA THR A 44 6.23 2.20 -10.92
C THR A 44 5.31 2.74 -9.83
N PRO A 45 4.27 2.00 -9.40
CA PRO A 45 3.39 2.42 -8.32
C PRO A 45 4.12 2.69 -7.00
N THR A 46 5.12 1.88 -6.64
CA THR A 46 5.89 2.12 -5.40
C THR A 46 6.77 3.36 -5.49
N GLN A 47 7.23 3.73 -6.70
CA GLN A 47 7.90 5.00 -6.92
C GLN A 47 6.94 6.19 -6.70
N ASN A 48 5.72 6.09 -7.22
CA ASN A 48 4.68 7.10 -6.95
C ASN A 48 4.40 7.22 -5.45
N ALA A 49 4.34 6.11 -4.72
CA ALA A 49 4.11 6.13 -3.28
C ALA A 49 5.27 6.81 -2.53
N ALA A 50 6.52 6.53 -2.93
CA ALA A 50 7.70 7.17 -2.35
C ALA A 50 7.73 8.69 -2.62
N VAL A 51 7.43 9.11 -3.86
CA VAL A 51 7.34 10.53 -4.23
C VAL A 51 6.21 11.22 -3.48
N PHE A 52 5.02 10.60 -3.39
CA PHE A 52 3.90 11.11 -2.60
C PHE A 52 4.32 11.42 -1.15
N ARG A 53 5.09 10.52 -0.51
CA ARG A 53 5.55 10.73 0.87
C ARG A 53 6.47 11.96 1.01
N VAL A 54 7.39 12.16 0.07
CA VAL A 54 8.26 13.36 0.06
C VAL A 54 7.44 14.63 -0.15
N LEU A 55 6.51 14.63 -1.11
CA LEU A 55 5.63 15.75 -1.36
C LEU A 55 4.74 16.06 -0.14
N MET A 56 4.26 15.03 0.54
CA MET A 56 3.44 15.19 1.73
C MET A 56 4.25 15.73 2.92
N ALA A 57 5.51 15.33 3.06
CA ALA A 57 6.40 15.90 4.07
C ALA A 57 6.56 17.42 3.86
N ILE A 58 6.69 17.89 2.61
CA ILE A 58 6.73 19.32 2.28
C ILE A 58 5.43 20.02 2.68
N VAL A 59 4.26 19.41 2.39
CA VAL A 59 2.95 19.94 2.77
C VAL A 59 2.83 20.04 4.30
N VAL A 60 3.17 18.99 5.04
CA VAL A 60 3.12 18.95 6.51
C VAL A 60 4.03 20.03 7.11
N ARG A 61 5.27 20.15 6.62
CA ARG A 61 6.21 21.18 7.10
C ARG A 61 5.71 22.59 6.82
N THR A 62 5.15 22.82 5.65
CA THR A 62 4.54 24.12 5.32
C THR A 62 3.40 24.47 6.27
N VAL A 63 2.53 23.51 6.59
CA VAL A 63 1.43 23.72 7.55
C VAL A 63 1.96 24.03 8.95
N ARG A 64 2.93 23.25 9.46
CA ARG A 64 3.49 23.42 10.80
C ARG A 64 4.21 24.76 10.99
N LEU A 65 4.77 25.31 9.92
CA LEU A 65 5.46 26.60 9.94
C LEU A 65 4.51 27.79 9.77
N HIS A 66 3.22 27.56 9.50
CA HIS A 66 2.24 28.63 9.42
C HIS A 66 2.01 29.25 10.82
N PRO A 67 2.11 30.58 10.99
CA PRO A 67 2.13 31.21 12.30
C PRO A 67 0.82 31.07 13.08
N GLU A 68 -0.31 30.86 12.40
CA GLU A 68 -1.63 30.86 13.06
C GLU A 68 -2.22 29.46 13.22
N TRP A 69 -1.84 28.51 12.37
CA TRP A 69 -2.50 27.19 12.32
C TRP A 69 -2.15 26.30 13.50
N GLY A 70 -0.97 26.48 14.09
CA GLY A 70 -0.56 25.79 15.33
C GLY A 70 -1.41 26.13 16.56
N PHE A 71 -2.28 27.15 16.48
CA PHE A 71 -3.16 27.57 17.58
C PHE A 71 -4.61 27.11 17.41
N ILE A 72 -4.92 26.36 16.35
CA ILE A 72 -6.27 25.82 16.12
C ILE A 72 -6.34 24.42 16.72
N ASP A 73 -7.04 24.30 17.86
CA ASP A 73 -7.15 23.05 18.61
C ASP A 73 -8.11 22.02 17.98
N ASP A 74 -9.10 22.47 17.20
CA ASP A 74 -10.05 21.58 16.53
C ASP A 74 -9.52 21.15 15.16
N GLU A 75 -9.27 19.84 15.00
CA GLU A 75 -8.74 19.27 13.76
C GLU A 75 -9.63 19.55 12.53
N GLY A 76 -10.95 19.60 12.71
CA GLY A 76 -11.91 19.88 11.63
C GLY A 76 -11.81 21.33 11.18
N GLU A 77 -11.77 22.26 12.12
CA GLU A 77 -11.51 23.69 11.87
C GLU A 77 -10.16 23.91 11.20
N LEU A 78 -9.09 23.32 11.73
CA LEU A 78 -7.75 23.42 11.16
C LEU A 78 -7.74 22.92 9.71
N TRP A 79 -8.33 21.74 9.46
CA TRP A 79 -8.40 21.20 8.10
C TRP A 79 -9.17 22.14 7.16
N ARG A 80 -10.28 22.75 7.64
CA ARG A 80 -11.10 23.67 6.85
C ARG A 80 -10.35 24.94 6.48
N GLU A 81 -9.60 25.51 7.42
CA GLU A 81 -8.76 26.70 7.19
C GLU A 81 -7.66 26.39 6.17
N ILE A 82 -6.94 25.27 6.31
CA ILE A 82 -5.93 24.82 5.33
C ILE A 82 -6.57 24.61 3.96
N TYR A 83 -7.72 23.93 3.91
CA TYR A 83 -8.41 23.63 2.66
C TYR A 83 -8.91 24.89 1.92
N ALA A 84 -9.31 25.93 2.68
CA ALA A 84 -9.81 27.19 2.15
C ALA A 84 -8.70 28.19 1.78
N ALA A 85 -7.45 27.97 2.23
CA ALA A 85 -6.32 28.85 1.98
C ALA A 85 -5.95 28.90 0.49
N GLY A 86 -6.33 30.00 -0.18
CA GLY A 86 -6.03 30.23 -1.59
C GLY A 86 -4.55 30.56 -1.86
N ASP A 87 -3.84 31.02 -0.84
CA ASP A 87 -2.40 31.33 -0.84
C ASP A 87 -1.53 30.11 -0.44
N PHE A 88 -2.12 28.94 -0.18
CA PHE A 88 -1.37 27.76 0.23
C PHE A 88 -0.24 27.37 -0.75
N PRO A 89 -0.41 27.44 -2.09
CA PRO A 89 0.70 27.22 -3.02
C PRO A 89 1.85 28.22 -2.85
N GLU A 90 1.58 29.46 -2.47
CA GLU A 90 2.60 30.49 -2.21
C GLU A 90 3.35 30.19 -0.90
N LEU A 91 2.65 29.73 0.15
CA LEU A 91 3.29 29.27 1.38
C LEU A 91 4.27 28.12 1.12
N ILE A 92 3.87 27.13 0.30
CA ILE A 92 4.75 26.02 -0.10
C ILE A 92 5.93 26.54 -0.92
N ALA A 93 5.71 27.48 -1.85
CA ALA A 93 6.77 28.07 -2.64
C ALA A 93 7.82 28.80 -1.79
N ASN A 94 7.39 29.53 -0.75
CA ASN A 94 8.28 30.21 0.20
C ASN A 94 9.09 29.23 1.04
N TYR A 95 8.47 28.13 1.48
CA TYR A 95 9.17 27.05 2.17
C TYR A 95 10.24 26.40 1.27
N LEU A 96 9.91 26.07 0.03
CA LEU A 96 10.86 25.51 -0.93
C LEU A 96 12.00 26.47 -1.26
N GLU A 97 11.73 27.77 -1.34
CA GLU A 97 12.75 28.80 -1.55
C GLU A 97 13.74 28.87 -0.37
N THR A 98 13.23 28.77 0.86
CA THR A 98 14.07 28.80 2.08
C THR A 98 15.06 27.64 2.14
N HIS A 99 14.72 26.51 1.53
CA HIS A 99 15.55 25.30 1.51
C HIS A 99 16.09 24.96 0.12
N HIS A 100 16.08 25.92 -0.82
CA HIS A 100 16.39 25.68 -2.23
C HIS A 100 17.74 24.99 -2.45
N ASP A 101 18.76 25.38 -1.69
CA ASP A 101 20.12 24.84 -1.73
C ASP A 101 20.20 23.34 -1.37
N ARG A 102 19.20 22.82 -0.66
CA ARG A 102 19.12 21.41 -0.22
C ARG A 102 18.39 20.49 -1.20
N PHE A 103 17.83 21.05 -2.27
CA PHE A 103 17.11 20.31 -3.32
C PHE A 103 17.91 20.13 -4.61
N ASP A 104 19.17 20.55 -4.66
CA ASP A 104 20.05 20.25 -5.80
C ASP A 104 20.58 18.81 -5.73
N LEU A 105 20.22 18.00 -6.71
CA LEU A 105 20.67 16.60 -6.83
C LEU A 105 22.19 16.50 -7.08
N ALA A 106 22.76 17.53 -7.71
CA ALA A 106 24.16 17.58 -8.15
C ALA A 106 25.05 18.41 -7.22
N SER A 107 24.55 18.87 -6.07
CA SER A 107 25.33 19.67 -5.13
C SER A 107 26.56 18.91 -4.64
N ASP A 108 27.73 19.54 -4.73
CA ASP A 108 28.99 18.96 -4.24
C ASP A 108 29.04 18.83 -2.71
N ALA A 109 28.22 19.59 -1.99
CA ALA A 109 28.26 19.68 -0.53
C ALA A 109 27.02 19.09 0.15
N VAL A 110 25.83 19.37 -0.39
CA VAL A 110 24.54 19.01 0.22
C VAL A 110 23.57 18.40 -0.79
N PRO A 111 23.98 17.35 -1.53
CA PRO A 111 23.14 16.76 -2.56
C PRO A 111 21.86 16.19 -1.97
N PHE A 112 20.72 16.50 -2.59
CA PHE A 112 19.40 16.05 -2.12
C PHE A 112 19.40 14.53 -1.88
N PHE A 113 18.95 14.11 -0.69
CA PHE A 113 18.79 12.70 -0.26
C PHE A 113 20.06 11.82 -0.36
N GLN A 114 21.22 12.46 -0.42
CA GLN A 114 22.52 11.83 -0.59
C GLN A 114 23.50 12.26 0.49
N VAL A 115 24.64 11.57 0.55
CA VAL A 115 25.79 11.98 1.37
C VAL A 115 26.96 12.25 0.42
N ALA A 116 27.42 13.51 0.43
CA ALA A 116 28.33 14.05 -0.58
C ALA A 116 29.69 13.34 -0.66
N ASP A 117 30.22 12.89 0.48
CA ASP A 117 31.58 12.36 0.62
C ASP A 117 31.65 10.83 0.72
N LEU A 118 30.55 10.11 0.46
CA LEU A 118 30.55 8.65 0.51
C LEU A 118 31.57 8.06 -0.46
N HIS A 119 32.33 7.11 0.04
CA HIS A 119 33.26 6.30 -0.73
C HIS A 119 33.42 4.92 -0.08
N THR A 120 33.85 3.95 -0.89
CA THR A 120 34.31 2.65 -0.39
C THR A 120 35.84 2.67 -0.24
N SER A 121 36.41 1.75 0.52
CA SER A 121 37.86 1.68 0.70
C SER A 121 38.65 1.39 -0.58
N LYS A 122 37.96 0.95 -1.64
CA LYS A 122 38.54 0.66 -2.96
C LYS A 122 38.12 1.68 -4.04
N GLU A 123 37.25 2.64 -3.71
CA GLU A 123 36.69 3.61 -4.66
C GLU A 123 36.07 2.97 -5.91
N VAL A 124 35.45 1.80 -5.74
CA VAL A 124 34.69 1.12 -6.80
C VAL A 124 33.20 1.30 -6.52
N TYR A 125 32.45 1.67 -7.56
CA TYR A 125 31.02 2.00 -7.50
C TYR A 125 30.22 1.14 -8.48
N GLU A 126 28.94 0.94 -8.18
CA GLU A 126 28.03 0.16 -9.02
C GLU A 126 27.53 1.03 -10.18
N SER A 127 27.16 0.41 -11.29
CA SER A 127 26.45 1.09 -12.38
C SER A 127 25.18 1.76 -11.87
N ALA A 128 24.75 2.88 -12.48
CA ALA A 128 23.49 3.55 -12.16
C ALA A 128 22.28 2.60 -12.25
N ALA A 129 22.39 1.51 -13.03
CA ALA A 129 21.39 0.46 -13.13
C ALA A 129 21.02 -0.16 -11.77
N ALA A 130 21.93 -0.14 -10.79
CA ALA A 130 21.67 -0.62 -9.43
C ALA A 130 20.64 0.24 -8.66
N LEU A 131 20.24 1.42 -9.15
CA LEU A 131 19.11 2.17 -8.60
C LEU A 131 17.75 1.61 -9.03
N VAL A 132 17.70 0.93 -10.18
CA VAL A 132 16.46 0.48 -10.81
C VAL A 132 16.07 -0.89 -10.24
N PRO A 133 14.85 -1.05 -9.67
CA PRO A 133 14.42 -2.30 -9.02
C PRO A 133 14.44 -3.56 -9.89
N ASP A 134 14.25 -3.42 -11.20
CA ASP A 134 14.14 -4.53 -12.14
C ASP A 134 15.01 -4.28 -13.38
N THR A 135 16.29 -4.59 -13.25
CA THR A 135 17.24 -4.65 -14.37
C THR A 135 17.74 -6.09 -14.53
N GLY A 136 17.51 -6.66 -15.72
CA GLY A 136 17.87 -8.04 -16.01
C GLY A 136 18.25 -8.27 -17.47
N PRO A 137 18.92 -9.40 -17.79
CA PRO A 137 19.41 -9.69 -19.13
C PRO A 137 18.34 -10.19 -20.13
N GLY A 138 17.04 -10.11 -19.82
CA GLY A 138 15.99 -10.85 -20.55
C GLY A 138 14.64 -10.15 -20.75
N LEU A 139 13.77 -10.81 -21.54
CA LEU A 139 12.45 -10.38 -22.08
C LEU A 139 11.37 -9.96 -21.07
N PHE A 140 11.64 -10.02 -19.77
CA PHE A 140 10.66 -9.75 -18.70
C PHE A 140 11.09 -8.64 -17.74
N SER A 141 12.21 -7.97 -18.00
CA SER A 141 12.64 -6.80 -17.23
C SER A 141 12.07 -5.52 -17.83
N THR A 142 11.60 -4.61 -16.97
CA THR A 142 11.12 -3.28 -17.37
C THR A 142 12.21 -2.45 -18.05
N GLN A 143 13.48 -2.67 -17.71
CA GLN A 143 14.64 -2.12 -18.39
C GLN A 143 15.80 -3.12 -18.48
N THR A 144 16.66 -2.95 -19.48
CA THR A 144 17.92 -3.70 -19.56
C THR A 144 18.99 -3.03 -18.70
N GLU A 145 19.93 -3.81 -18.16
CA GLU A 145 21.08 -3.24 -17.42
C GLU A 145 21.88 -2.25 -18.28
N ALA A 146 22.00 -2.50 -19.58
CA ALA A 146 22.66 -1.59 -20.51
C ALA A 146 21.92 -0.25 -20.67
N SER A 147 20.60 -0.29 -20.81
CA SER A 147 19.78 0.94 -20.93
C SER A 147 19.68 1.73 -19.63
N ALA A 148 19.85 1.06 -18.48
CA ALA A 148 19.82 1.70 -17.16
C ALA A 148 21.22 2.09 -16.64
N SER A 149 22.29 1.83 -17.41
CA SER A 149 23.67 2.12 -16.99
C SER A 149 24.00 3.60 -16.91
N GLU A 150 23.24 4.43 -17.63
CA GLU A 150 23.25 5.88 -17.50
C GLU A 150 21.81 6.37 -17.33
N LEU A 151 21.56 7.20 -16.32
CA LEU A 151 20.24 7.71 -16.00
C LEU A 151 20.20 9.23 -16.16
N GLU A 152 19.14 9.73 -16.78
CA GLU A 152 18.81 11.16 -16.76
C GLU A 152 18.55 11.63 -15.31
N PRO A 153 18.87 12.88 -14.96
CA PRO A 153 18.81 13.35 -13.57
C PRO A 153 17.41 13.23 -12.94
N ALA A 154 16.35 13.50 -13.72
CA ALA A 154 14.96 13.33 -13.30
C ALA A 154 14.64 11.88 -12.91
N VAL A 155 15.10 10.91 -13.71
CA VAL A 155 14.93 9.48 -13.46
C VAL A 155 15.73 9.05 -12.24
N ALA A 156 16.98 9.51 -12.14
CA ALA A 156 17.84 9.24 -10.99
C ALA A 156 17.25 9.79 -9.68
N ALA A 157 16.66 10.98 -9.69
CA ALA A 157 15.99 11.57 -8.52
C ALA A 157 14.81 10.71 -8.05
N ARG A 158 13.94 10.25 -8.97
CA ARG A 158 12.80 9.40 -8.61
C ARG A 158 13.24 8.05 -8.06
N TYR A 159 14.25 7.41 -8.65
CA TYR A 159 14.79 6.15 -8.10
C TYR A 159 15.58 6.34 -6.82
N LEU A 160 16.25 7.48 -6.61
CA LEU A 160 16.89 7.81 -5.34
C LEU A 160 15.85 7.85 -4.21
N ILE A 161 14.74 8.56 -4.42
CA ILE A 161 13.61 8.63 -3.48
C ILE A 161 13.03 7.23 -3.24
N HIS A 162 12.81 6.46 -4.30
CA HIS A 162 12.34 5.07 -4.19
C HIS A 162 13.30 4.20 -3.37
N ARG A 163 14.61 4.26 -3.61
CA ARG A 163 15.61 3.46 -2.89
C ARG A 163 15.68 3.81 -1.41
N GLN A 164 15.46 5.06 -1.01
CA GLN A 164 15.34 5.41 0.41
C GLN A 164 14.12 4.73 1.07
N ALA A 165 13.02 4.59 0.32
CA ALA A 165 11.74 4.11 0.84
C ALA A 165 11.52 2.58 0.74
N TYR A 166 11.97 1.96 -0.35
CA TYR A 166 11.60 0.59 -0.77
C TYR A 166 12.81 -0.34 -1.05
N ASP A 167 14.05 0.03 -0.74
CA ASP A 167 15.18 -0.87 -1.02
C ASP A 167 15.12 -2.19 -0.21
N TYR A 168 15.49 -3.30 -0.84
CA TYR A 168 15.58 -4.63 -0.25
C TYR A 168 16.74 -4.76 0.76
N SER A 169 16.65 -5.76 1.64
CA SER A 169 17.58 -6.08 2.74
C SER A 169 18.78 -6.95 2.32
N GLY A 170 19.40 -6.67 1.19
CA GLY A 170 20.60 -7.39 0.74
C GLY A 170 21.89 -6.89 1.37
N ILE A 171 23.00 -7.56 1.07
CA ILE A 171 24.34 -7.04 1.38
C ILE A 171 24.55 -5.75 0.59
N LYS A 172 24.97 -4.69 1.28
CA LYS A 172 25.27 -3.38 0.71
C LYS A 172 26.77 -3.12 0.66
N SER A 173 27.17 -2.13 -0.11
CA SER A 173 28.57 -1.71 -0.19
C SER A 173 29.08 -1.23 1.18
N GLY A 174 30.32 -1.58 1.52
CA GLY A 174 30.94 -1.16 2.78
C GLY A 174 31.46 0.28 2.70
N ILE A 175 30.72 1.20 3.31
CA ILE A 175 31.03 2.62 3.37
C ILE A 175 32.14 2.90 4.39
N VAL A 176 33.14 3.69 4.01
CA VAL A 176 34.15 4.19 4.94
C VAL A 176 33.49 5.15 5.94
N GLY A 177 33.72 4.93 7.23
CA GLY A 177 33.11 5.71 8.31
C GLY A 177 31.88 5.06 8.94
N ASP A 178 31.27 4.04 8.34
CA ASP A 178 30.20 3.27 9.00
C ASP A 178 30.81 2.20 9.93
N PRO A 179 30.62 2.28 11.27
CA PRO A 179 31.21 1.36 12.23
C PRO A 179 30.68 -0.08 12.12
N ARG A 180 29.57 -0.28 11.41
CA ARG A 180 28.92 -1.58 11.22
C ARG A 180 29.52 -2.37 10.06
N VAL A 181 30.38 -1.74 9.25
CA VAL A 181 31.01 -2.36 8.08
C VAL A 181 32.05 -3.40 8.50
N LYS A 182 31.94 -4.60 7.92
CA LYS A 182 32.87 -5.72 8.17
C LYS A 182 33.33 -6.32 6.85
N GLY A 183 34.65 -6.31 6.63
CA GLY A 183 35.24 -6.85 5.39
C GLY A 183 34.81 -6.12 4.12
N GLY A 184 34.60 -4.80 4.19
CA GLY A 184 34.16 -3.98 3.06
C GLY A 184 32.69 -4.20 2.66
N LYS A 185 31.87 -4.75 3.56
CA LYS A 185 30.45 -5.02 3.33
C LYS A 185 29.59 -4.44 4.45
N GLY A 186 28.45 -3.86 4.08
CA GLY A 186 27.34 -3.54 4.96
C GLY A 186 26.39 -4.74 5.02
N TYR A 187 26.24 -5.36 6.18
CA TYR A 187 25.33 -6.51 6.34
C TYR A 187 23.87 -6.05 6.44
N PRO A 188 22.90 -6.92 6.08
CA PRO A 188 21.48 -6.60 6.07
C PRO A 188 20.95 -5.90 7.34
N THR A 189 20.24 -4.78 7.16
CA THR A 189 19.58 -4.01 8.25
C THR A 189 18.05 -4.00 8.15
N GLY A 190 17.48 -4.74 7.18
CA GLY A 190 16.06 -4.74 6.84
C GLY A 190 15.76 -3.97 5.55
N PRO A 191 14.59 -4.22 4.93
CA PRO A 191 14.12 -3.42 3.81
C PRO A 191 13.75 -2.00 4.26
N GLY A 192 13.58 -1.12 3.27
CA GLY A 192 13.02 0.22 3.38
C GLY A 192 11.72 0.26 4.19
N TRP A 193 11.53 1.34 4.94
CA TRP A 193 10.36 1.51 5.80
C TRP A 193 9.06 1.42 5.01
N ALA A 194 8.95 2.15 3.89
CA ALA A 194 7.75 2.15 3.05
C ALA A 194 7.47 0.78 2.43
N GLY A 195 8.53 -0.01 2.18
CA GLY A 195 8.40 -1.38 1.70
C GLY A 195 7.83 -2.39 2.69
N ARG A 196 7.57 -1.98 3.93
CA ARG A 196 6.89 -2.80 4.96
C ARG A 196 5.42 -2.39 5.15
N LEU A 197 4.97 -1.40 4.39
CA LEU A 197 3.66 -0.80 4.53
C LEU A 197 2.69 -1.41 3.52
N GLY A 198 1.45 -1.59 3.95
CA GLY A 198 0.32 -1.60 3.04
C GLY A 198 -0.11 -0.16 2.81
N HIS A 199 0.63 0.54 1.95
CA HIS A 199 0.49 1.98 1.75
C HIS A 199 -0.94 2.31 1.30
N THR A 200 -1.61 3.18 2.05
CA THR A 200 -3.04 3.48 1.95
C THR A 200 -3.22 4.99 1.84
N VAL A 201 -3.74 5.48 0.71
CA VAL A 201 -3.93 6.91 0.43
C VAL A 201 -5.36 7.12 -0.03
N VAL A 202 -6.04 8.15 0.49
CA VAL A 202 -7.36 8.56 0.00
C VAL A 202 -7.17 9.50 -1.19
N THR A 203 -7.71 9.12 -2.34
CA THR A 203 -7.56 9.85 -3.60
C THR A 203 -8.81 10.66 -3.91
N GLY A 204 -8.62 11.77 -4.62
CA GLY A 204 -9.69 12.61 -5.15
C GLY A 204 -9.53 12.88 -6.65
N PRO A 205 -10.35 13.76 -7.23
CA PRO A 205 -10.32 14.07 -8.67
C PRO A 205 -9.00 14.70 -9.15
N THR A 206 -8.28 15.36 -8.25
CA THR A 206 -7.00 16.01 -8.51
C THR A 206 -5.95 15.60 -7.46
N LEU A 207 -4.68 15.89 -7.72
CA LEU A 207 -3.62 15.70 -6.75
C LEU A 207 -3.82 16.63 -5.55
N ARG A 208 -4.21 17.91 -5.74
CA ARG A 208 -4.63 18.78 -4.62
C ARG A 208 -5.65 18.07 -3.74
N ASP A 209 -6.67 17.48 -4.34
CA ASP A 209 -7.71 16.76 -3.60
C ASP A 209 -7.15 15.54 -2.86
N THR A 210 -6.27 14.78 -3.49
CA THR A 210 -5.59 13.63 -2.89
C THR A 210 -4.75 14.05 -1.68
N PHE A 211 -3.99 15.15 -1.77
CA PHE A 211 -3.23 15.68 -0.64
C PHE A 211 -4.13 16.17 0.49
N MET A 212 -5.24 16.87 0.19
CA MET A 212 -6.16 17.36 1.21
C MET A 212 -6.95 16.24 1.91
N LEU A 213 -7.37 15.22 1.16
CA LEU A 213 -8.04 14.03 1.69
C LEU A 213 -7.10 13.15 2.51
N SER A 214 -5.81 13.13 2.17
CA SER A 214 -4.80 12.29 2.83
C SER A 214 -3.93 13.02 3.84
N LEU A 215 -4.12 14.33 4.04
CA LEU A 215 -3.39 15.10 5.08
C LEU A 215 -3.56 14.40 6.44
N PRO A 216 -2.46 14.04 7.14
CA PRO A 216 -2.51 13.23 8.36
C PRO A 216 -2.82 14.09 9.59
N MET A 217 -4.08 14.51 9.73
CA MET A 217 -4.52 15.48 10.74
C MET A 217 -4.20 15.07 12.18
N LEU A 218 -4.30 13.77 12.51
CA LEU A 218 -4.07 13.23 13.85
C LEU A 218 -2.65 13.47 14.39
N GLU A 219 -1.67 13.65 13.48
CA GLU A 219 -0.25 13.85 13.82
C GLU A 219 0.30 15.12 13.14
N LEU A 220 -0.59 15.97 12.61
CA LEU A 220 -0.21 17.16 11.85
C LEU A 220 0.40 18.21 12.76
N ILE A 221 -0.20 18.42 13.93
CA ILE A 221 0.28 19.36 14.96
C ILE A 221 0.30 18.64 16.32
N PRO A 222 1.32 17.79 16.59
CA PRO A 222 1.42 17.12 17.89
C PRO A 222 1.69 18.13 19.01
N GLU A 223 1.26 17.80 20.23
CA GLU A 223 1.38 18.69 21.41
C GLU A 223 2.84 19.15 21.66
N GLU A 224 3.80 18.29 21.34
CA GLU A 224 5.23 18.54 21.49
C GLU A 224 5.76 19.69 20.62
N LEU A 225 5.10 20.03 19.51
CA LEU A 225 5.48 21.14 18.63
C LEU A 225 5.49 22.50 19.34
N MET A 226 4.75 22.64 20.44
CA MET A 226 4.69 23.89 21.20
C MET A 226 6.02 24.29 21.85
N PHE A 227 7.00 23.38 21.92
CA PHE A 227 8.27 23.60 22.63
C PHE A 227 9.49 23.56 21.71
N ASP A 228 9.59 22.57 20.81
CA ASP A 228 10.59 22.45 19.75
C ASP A 228 10.15 21.37 18.75
N ASP A 229 10.40 21.56 17.45
CA ASP A 229 10.04 20.57 16.43
C ASP A 229 11.27 19.76 15.99
N GLU A 230 11.42 18.56 16.56
CA GLU A 230 12.47 17.62 16.21
C GLU A 230 12.10 16.69 15.02
N ASP A 231 10.85 16.73 14.56
CA ASP A 231 10.34 15.94 13.43
C ASP A 231 10.63 16.65 12.10
N LEU A 232 11.91 16.61 11.73
CA LEU A 232 12.46 17.34 10.58
C LEU A 232 12.81 16.41 9.41
N PRO A 233 12.55 16.83 8.16
CA PRO A 233 13.03 16.10 7.00
C PRO A 233 14.55 16.26 6.83
N PRO A 234 15.21 15.38 6.04
CA PRO A 234 16.65 15.41 5.81
C PRO A 234 17.20 16.76 5.33
N TRP A 235 16.42 17.51 4.56
CA TRP A 235 16.83 18.81 4.02
C TRP A 235 16.72 19.98 5.03
N GLU A 236 16.09 19.78 6.19
CA GLU A 236 16.05 20.79 7.27
C GLU A 236 17.09 20.54 8.37
N ARG A 237 17.57 19.29 8.49
CA ARG A 237 18.62 18.93 9.46
C ARG A 237 20.02 19.00 8.86
N GLN A 238 21.03 18.83 9.71
CA GLN A 238 22.42 18.69 9.27
C GLN A 238 22.55 17.53 8.28
N PRO A 239 23.31 17.69 7.17
CA PRO A 239 23.52 16.62 6.20
C PRO A 239 24.01 15.33 6.87
N ASP A 240 23.41 14.21 6.46
CA ASP A 240 23.84 12.90 6.95
C ASP A 240 25.28 12.61 6.52
N THR A 241 25.95 11.77 7.29
CA THR A 241 27.26 11.22 6.94
C THR A 241 27.14 9.70 6.76
N ALA A 242 28.26 9.02 6.55
CA ALA A 242 28.33 7.55 6.61
C ALA A 242 27.87 6.97 7.97
N MET A 243 27.93 7.77 9.05
CA MET A 243 27.53 7.33 10.39
C MET A 243 26.01 7.17 10.46
N PRO A 244 25.52 6.06 11.04
CA PRO A 244 24.11 5.97 11.42
C PRO A 244 23.84 6.82 12.67
N ARG A 245 22.57 7.21 12.87
CA ARG A 245 22.13 7.84 14.13
C ARG A 245 22.35 6.91 15.35
N SER A 246 22.28 5.59 15.13
CA SER A 246 22.55 4.55 16.13
C SER A 246 23.03 3.25 15.48
N ASP A 247 23.82 2.46 16.21
CA ASP A 247 24.16 1.09 15.82
C ASP A 247 22.94 0.15 15.86
N ASP A 248 21.95 0.48 16.68
CA ASP A 248 20.69 -0.24 16.85
C ASP A 248 19.54 0.44 16.06
N ALA A 249 18.32 -0.06 16.27
CA ALA A 249 17.13 0.55 15.70
C ALA A 249 16.85 1.94 16.33
N VAL A 250 16.46 2.89 15.50
CA VAL A 250 16.20 4.29 15.83
C VAL A 250 14.69 4.53 15.84
N GLU A 251 14.22 5.24 16.86
CA GLU A 251 12.83 5.71 16.92
C GLU A 251 12.69 6.94 16.00
N PRO A 252 11.70 6.98 15.11
CA PRO A 252 11.40 8.19 14.35
C PRO A 252 10.92 9.33 15.25
N ASN A 253 11.30 10.56 14.90
CA ASN A 253 10.86 11.73 15.66
C ASN A 253 9.40 12.11 15.40
N GLY A 254 8.82 11.64 14.30
CA GLY A 254 7.42 11.86 13.95
C GLY A 254 7.11 11.50 12.51
N ILE A 255 6.01 12.06 11.98
CA ILE A 255 5.52 11.74 10.64
C ILE A 255 6.45 12.24 9.55
N VAL A 256 7.12 13.38 9.72
CA VAL A 256 7.97 13.92 8.66
C VAL A 256 9.22 13.06 8.49
N ASP A 257 9.85 12.65 9.59
CA ASP A 257 10.99 11.72 9.60
C ASP A 257 10.58 10.34 9.05
N LEU A 258 9.38 9.84 9.39
CA LEU A 258 8.83 8.61 8.80
C LEU A 258 8.61 8.70 7.29
N LEU A 259 8.09 9.83 6.80
CA LEU A 259 7.82 10.05 5.37
C LEU A 259 9.10 10.20 4.55
N THR A 260 10.19 10.62 5.18
CA THR A 260 11.47 10.94 4.53
C THR A 260 12.66 10.12 5.06
N TRP A 261 12.36 8.97 5.67
CA TRP A 261 13.33 8.15 6.40
C TRP A 261 14.54 7.78 5.53
N GLN A 262 15.75 8.03 6.06
CA GLN A 262 17.01 7.76 5.36
C GLN A 262 17.50 6.33 5.63
N GLN A 263 16.77 5.34 5.11
CA GLN A 263 17.10 3.93 5.28
C GLN A 263 18.47 3.56 4.66
N ARG A 264 18.91 4.32 3.66
CA ARG A 264 20.17 4.13 2.94
C ARG A 264 21.03 5.39 2.99
N ARG A 265 22.33 5.19 2.82
CA ARG A 265 23.28 6.26 2.49
C ARG A 265 23.65 6.09 1.03
N ILE A 266 23.27 7.07 0.21
CA ILE A 266 23.39 6.97 -1.25
C ILE A 266 24.23 8.13 -1.75
N ARG A 267 25.04 7.87 -2.78
CA ARG A 267 25.73 8.90 -3.55
C ARG A 267 25.64 8.57 -5.03
N LEU A 268 25.25 9.57 -5.82
CA LEU A 268 25.22 9.51 -7.28
C LEU A 268 26.54 10.03 -7.85
N PHE A 269 27.01 9.42 -8.92
CA PHE A 269 28.21 9.83 -9.64
C PHE A 269 27.83 10.18 -11.07
N TRP A 270 28.25 11.37 -11.48
CA TRP A 270 27.85 11.99 -12.73
C TRP A 270 28.82 11.65 -13.87
N SER A 271 28.34 11.72 -15.11
CA SER A 271 29.16 11.70 -16.31
C SER A 271 30.19 12.83 -16.30
N GLU A 272 31.25 12.73 -17.11
CA GLU A 272 32.26 13.80 -17.23
C GLU A 272 31.66 15.13 -17.68
N ASP A 273 30.59 15.11 -18.48
CA ASP A 273 29.85 16.30 -18.91
C ASP A 273 28.75 16.74 -17.94
N ALA A 274 28.62 16.05 -16.80
CA ALA A 274 27.68 16.31 -15.71
C ALA A 274 26.20 16.34 -16.12
N LYS A 275 25.82 15.58 -17.17
CA LYS A 275 24.44 15.53 -17.65
C LYS A 275 23.67 14.31 -17.19
N THR A 276 24.36 13.18 -17.01
CA THR A 276 23.73 11.90 -16.64
C THR A 276 24.40 11.34 -15.40
N VAL A 277 23.69 10.45 -14.69
CA VAL A 277 24.22 9.67 -13.58
C VAL A 277 24.69 8.33 -14.14
N THR A 278 25.96 8.01 -13.94
CA THR A 278 26.60 6.80 -14.52
C THR A 278 26.86 5.73 -13.47
N HIS A 279 27.08 6.12 -12.21
CA HIS A 279 27.34 5.20 -11.13
C HIS A 279 26.60 5.61 -9.85
N VAL A 280 26.46 4.65 -8.95
CA VAL A 280 25.86 4.84 -7.64
C VAL A 280 26.65 4.07 -6.57
N LEU A 281 26.64 4.61 -5.36
CA LEU A 281 27.03 3.90 -4.16
C LEU A 281 25.85 3.82 -3.20
N ILE A 282 25.46 2.59 -2.83
CA ILE A 282 24.35 2.33 -1.89
C ILE A 282 24.88 1.62 -0.65
N GLY A 283 24.83 2.32 0.50
CA GLY A 283 25.19 1.81 1.82
C GLY A 283 23.98 1.73 2.77
N ASN A 284 24.19 1.11 3.94
CA ASN A 284 23.18 1.10 4.99
C ASN A 284 23.07 2.48 5.64
N GLY A 285 21.85 2.99 5.80
CA GLY A 285 21.54 4.19 6.57
C GLY A 285 21.02 3.85 7.95
N ASP A 286 19.97 4.54 8.36
CA ASP A 286 19.37 4.42 9.67
C ASP A 286 18.42 3.23 9.72
N ARG A 287 18.66 2.33 10.68
CA ARG A 287 17.77 1.20 10.93
C ARG A 287 16.58 1.70 11.74
N ILE A 288 15.38 1.63 11.20
CA ILE A 288 14.17 2.05 11.90
C ILE A 288 13.71 1.05 12.97
N ASN A 289 13.13 1.52 14.07
CA ASN A 289 12.32 0.70 14.96
C ASN A 289 10.97 0.37 14.31
N GLU A 290 10.76 -0.90 13.99
CA GLU A 290 9.55 -1.34 13.27
C GLU A 290 8.32 -1.55 14.16
N ARG A 291 8.49 -1.51 15.49
CA ARG A 291 7.43 -1.87 16.44
C ARG A 291 6.63 -0.66 16.84
N ASN A 292 5.31 -0.80 16.84
CA ASN A 292 4.38 0.19 17.42
C ASN A 292 4.49 1.61 16.80
N GLN A 293 4.88 1.70 15.52
CA GLN A 293 4.93 2.96 14.78
C GLN A 293 3.51 3.46 14.44
N PHE A 294 2.78 3.95 15.43
CA PHE A 294 1.38 4.38 15.27
C PHE A 294 1.24 5.74 14.57
N ALA A 295 2.31 6.53 14.54
CA ALA A 295 2.35 7.79 13.80
C ALA A 295 2.36 7.57 12.28
N GLU A 296 2.78 6.40 11.76
CA GLU A 296 2.76 6.12 10.31
C GLU A 296 1.33 6.26 9.75
N PRO A 297 1.05 7.31 8.96
CA PRO A 297 -0.32 7.66 8.64
C PRO A 297 -0.92 6.76 7.56
N TYR A 298 -0.07 6.18 6.70
CA TYR A 298 -0.49 5.52 5.47
C TYR A 298 -0.43 4.00 5.56
N SER A 299 -0.39 3.40 6.75
CA SER A 299 -0.43 1.94 6.87
C SER A 299 -1.33 1.46 8.01
N PRO A 300 -2.15 0.42 7.78
CA PRO A 300 -2.75 -0.31 8.87
C PRO A 300 -1.67 -1.02 9.70
N GLN A 301 -2.00 -1.34 10.94
CA GLN A 301 -1.09 -1.99 11.90
C GLN A 301 -1.70 -3.32 12.36
N ARG A 302 -0.92 -4.41 12.29
CA ARG A 302 -1.32 -5.74 12.74
C ARG A 302 -0.69 -6.10 14.07
N TYR A 303 -1.47 -6.68 14.96
CA TYR A 303 -0.97 -7.22 16.22
C TYR A 303 -0.16 -8.51 15.99
N SER A 304 0.99 -8.61 16.65
CA SER A 304 1.82 -9.81 16.64
C SER A 304 1.74 -10.55 17.97
N VAL A 305 1.03 -11.68 18.00
CA VAL A 305 0.90 -12.53 19.19
C VAL A 305 2.28 -13.00 19.66
N ALA A 306 3.13 -13.47 18.73
CA ALA A 306 4.44 -14.01 19.04
C ALA A 306 5.37 -12.95 19.66
N GLN A 307 5.46 -11.77 19.04
CA GLN A 307 6.31 -10.70 19.54
C GLN A 307 5.75 -10.08 20.83
N SER A 308 4.42 -9.98 20.96
CA SER A 308 3.79 -9.50 22.19
C SER A 308 4.09 -10.42 23.38
N LYS A 309 3.99 -11.74 23.17
CA LYS A 309 4.34 -12.74 24.19
C LYS A 309 5.83 -12.64 24.58
N LYS A 310 6.72 -12.43 23.61
CA LYS A 310 8.16 -12.27 23.83
C LYS A 310 8.47 -10.98 24.60
N ALA A 311 7.84 -9.88 24.25
CA ALA A 311 8.06 -8.56 24.82
C ALA A 311 7.28 -8.31 26.13
N LYS A 312 6.31 -9.17 26.47
CA LYS A 312 5.36 -9.00 27.59
C LYS A 312 4.57 -7.69 27.55
N THR A 313 4.41 -7.12 26.36
CA THR A 313 3.59 -5.95 26.06
C THR A 313 2.94 -6.12 24.68
N SER A 314 1.97 -5.30 24.33
CA SER A 314 1.37 -5.35 22.99
C SER A 314 2.36 -4.84 21.95
N VAL A 315 2.60 -5.65 20.92
CA VAL A 315 3.49 -5.33 19.80
C VAL A 315 2.71 -5.42 18.50
N PHE A 316 2.75 -4.32 17.75
CA PHE A 316 2.17 -4.14 16.43
C PHE A 316 3.28 -3.88 15.41
N PHE A 317 2.99 -4.24 14.16
CA PHE A 317 3.81 -3.93 13.00
C PHE A 317 2.92 -3.38 11.91
N ALA A 318 3.50 -2.61 10.99
CA ALA A 318 2.82 -2.27 9.74
C ALA A 318 2.31 -3.55 9.05
N GLN A 319 1.13 -3.45 8.48
CA GLN A 319 0.48 -4.54 7.77
C GLN A 319 0.72 -4.37 6.27
N GLU A 320 1.62 -5.20 5.74
CA GLU A 320 1.88 -5.38 4.31
C GLU A 320 0.61 -5.82 3.55
N LEU A 321 0.55 -5.53 2.24
CA LEU A 321 -0.49 -6.07 1.36
C LEU A 321 -0.27 -7.56 1.11
N ASP A 322 -1.38 -8.27 0.87
CA ASP A 322 -1.35 -9.67 0.45
C ASP A 322 -1.35 -9.71 -1.10
N PRO A 323 -0.28 -10.20 -1.76
CA PRO A 323 -0.19 -10.26 -3.23
C PRO A 323 -1.35 -11.03 -3.86
N THR A 324 -1.85 -12.04 -3.14
CA THR A 324 -2.85 -12.97 -3.67
C THR A 324 -4.28 -12.53 -3.40
N LEU A 325 -4.46 -11.54 -2.51
CA LEU A 325 -5.75 -11.12 -1.98
C LEU A 325 -5.79 -9.60 -1.75
N THR A 326 -5.09 -8.82 -2.58
CA THR A 326 -4.85 -7.39 -2.35
C THR A 326 -6.14 -6.62 -2.09
N VAL A 327 -7.16 -6.77 -2.95
CA VAL A 327 -8.47 -6.12 -2.77
C VAL A 327 -9.15 -6.61 -1.50
N TRP A 328 -9.29 -7.92 -1.31
CA TRP A 328 -10.03 -8.48 -0.17
C TRP A 328 -9.40 -8.12 1.18
N ARG A 329 -8.08 -8.27 1.31
CA ARG A 329 -7.35 -7.95 2.55
C ARG A 329 -7.19 -6.44 2.75
N GLY A 330 -7.05 -5.69 1.66
CA GLY A 330 -7.02 -4.23 1.67
C GLY A 330 -8.32 -3.66 2.22
N VAL A 331 -9.47 -4.11 1.69
CA VAL A 331 -10.79 -3.66 2.16
C VAL A 331 -11.06 -4.10 3.59
N GLN A 332 -10.63 -5.32 3.98
CA GLN A 332 -10.67 -5.73 5.38
C GLN A 332 -9.86 -4.79 6.29
N ALA A 333 -8.64 -4.43 5.92
CA ALA A 333 -7.80 -3.54 6.71
C ALA A 333 -8.33 -2.10 6.76
N MET A 334 -8.97 -1.66 5.68
CA MET A 334 -9.62 -0.35 5.55
C MET A 334 -10.83 -0.21 6.49
N PHE A 335 -11.66 -1.25 6.59
CA PHE A 335 -12.94 -1.19 7.31
C PHE A 335 -12.96 -1.86 8.69
N ALA A 336 -12.01 -2.73 9.01
CA ALA A 336 -11.98 -3.41 10.30
C ALA A 336 -11.82 -2.40 11.43
N ASP A 337 -12.84 -2.28 12.27
CA ASP A 337 -12.72 -1.58 13.54
C ASP A 337 -12.34 -2.56 14.66
N SER A 338 -11.48 -2.10 15.56
CA SER A 338 -10.90 -2.90 16.65
C SER A 338 -11.95 -3.41 17.66
N SER A 339 -13.18 -2.89 17.59
CA SER A 339 -14.29 -3.26 18.46
C SER A 339 -15.03 -4.54 18.04
N ILE A 340 -14.85 -5.05 16.81
CA ILE A 340 -15.70 -6.13 16.25
C ILE A 340 -14.91 -7.33 15.70
N ALA A 341 -13.60 -7.20 15.46
CA ALA A 341 -12.80 -8.27 14.88
C ALA A 341 -12.07 -9.13 15.92
N GLU A 342 -12.02 -10.46 15.70
CA GLU A 342 -11.11 -11.39 16.38
C GLU A 342 -9.62 -11.02 16.19
N THR A 343 -9.33 -10.11 15.26
CA THR A 343 -8.01 -9.56 14.98
C THR A 343 -7.83 -8.20 15.66
N LYS A 344 -6.82 -8.10 16.52
CA LYS A 344 -6.37 -6.82 17.13
C LYS A 344 -5.67 -5.93 16.08
N SER A 345 -6.22 -5.73 14.90
CA SER A 345 -5.63 -4.88 13.86
C SER A 345 -6.15 -3.44 13.99
N ARG A 346 -5.35 -2.45 13.58
CA ARG A 346 -5.71 -1.03 13.57
C ARG A 346 -5.78 -0.53 12.13
N ARG A 347 -6.81 0.26 11.81
CA ARG A 347 -6.92 0.99 10.53
C ARG A 347 -5.74 1.96 10.37
N ALA A 348 -5.39 2.27 9.13
CA ALA A 348 -4.42 3.33 8.85
C ALA A 348 -4.92 4.66 9.48
N PRO A 349 -4.05 5.44 10.16
CA PRO A 349 -4.46 6.71 10.76
C PRO A 349 -5.14 7.66 9.79
N VAL A 350 -4.70 7.70 8.52
CA VAL A 350 -5.32 8.52 7.46
C VAL A 350 -6.78 8.17 7.21
N LEU A 351 -7.20 6.93 7.46
CA LEU A 351 -8.59 6.48 7.35
C LEU A 351 -9.34 6.66 8.66
N LYS A 352 -8.66 6.49 9.80
CA LYS A 352 -9.25 6.63 11.13
C LYS A 352 -9.76 8.04 11.38
N GLN A 353 -9.06 9.07 10.91
CA GLN A 353 -9.45 10.48 11.10
C GLN A 353 -10.82 10.84 10.50
N PHE A 354 -11.37 10.04 9.58
CA PHE A 354 -12.71 10.26 9.03
C PHE A 354 -13.85 9.98 10.01
N THR A 355 -13.60 9.26 11.11
CA THR A 355 -14.57 9.11 12.20
C THR A 355 -14.44 10.21 13.27
N GLY A 356 -13.54 11.18 13.09
CA GLY A 356 -13.35 12.32 13.98
C GLY A 356 -13.87 13.63 13.39
N PRO A 357 -13.49 14.79 13.97
CA PRO A 357 -13.95 16.12 13.55
C PRO A 357 -13.68 16.46 12.08
N VAL A 358 -12.62 15.88 11.49
CA VAL A 358 -12.23 16.10 10.09
C VAL A 358 -13.18 15.42 9.09
N GLY A 359 -13.85 14.34 9.51
CA GLY A 359 -14.72 13.55 8.64
C GLY A 359 -15.86 14.35 7.99
N PRO A 360 -16.70 15.04 8.78
CA PRO A 360 -17.79 15.87 8.26
C PRO A 360 -17.33 17.00 7.32
N GLU A 361 -16.20 17.64 7.62
CA GLU A 361 -15.64 18.72 6.80
C GLU A 361 -15.23 18.20 5.41
N ARG A 362 -14.54 17.05 5.36
CA ARG A 362 -14.18 16.38 4.11
C ARG A 362 -15.40 15.88 3.36
N GLN A 363 -16.35 15.25 4.05
CA GLN A 363 -17.58 14.78 3.41
C GLN A 363 -18.32 15.93 2.72
N THR A 364 -18.37 17.10 3.36
CA THR A 364 -18.98 18.31 2.80
C THR A 364 -18.20 18.82 1.59
N ALA A 365 -16.88 18.97 1.71
CA ALA A 365 -16.01 19.50 0.65
C ALA A 365 -15.93 18.59 -0.60
N TYR A 366 -16.19 17.30 -0.42
CA TYR A 366 -16.09 16.27 -1.44
C TYR A 366 -17.43 15.61 -1.81
N ALA A 367 -18.55 16.18 -1.36
CA ALA A 367 -19.88 15.68 -1.71
C ALA A 367 -20.06 15.59 -3.23
N GLY A 368 -20.45 14.40 -3.72
CA GLY A 368 -20.66 14.14 -5.14
C GLY A 368 -19.39 14.06 -6.01
N LYS A 369 -18.19 14.15 -5.42
CA LYS A 369 -16.92 13.97 -6.14
C LYS A 369 -16.52 12.50 -6.18
N HIS A 370 -15.80 12.12 -7.25
CA HIS A 370 -15.19 10.80 -7.34
C HIS A 370 -13.97 10.72 -6.41
N VAL A 371 -14.00 9.77 -5.50
CA VAL A 371 -12.97 9.52 -4.50
C VAL A 371 -12.64 8.03 -4.45
N GLY A 372 -11.44 7.72 -3.97
CA GLY A 372 -10.98 6.35 -3.88
C GLY A 372 -10.00 6.14 -2.74
N VAL A 373 -9.60 4.88 -2.58
CA VAL A 373 -8.48 4.50 -1.73
C VAL A 373 -7.46 3.77 -2.59
N TRP A 374 -6.30 4.38 -2.75
CA TRP A 374 -5.15 3.78 -3.38
C TRP A 374 -4.38 2.93 -2.36
N LEU A 375 -4.26 1.65 -2.68
CA LEU A 375 -3.45 0.66 -1.98
C LEU A 375 -2.19 0.39 -2.80
N CYS A 376 -1.02 0.49 -2.19
CA CYS A 376 0.26 0.19 -2.82
C CYS A 376 1.15 -0.63 -1.89
N GLY A 377 1.92 -1.58 -2.43
CA GLY A 377 2.83 -2.43 -1.66
C GLY A 377 3.86 -3.10 -2.53
N ILE A 378 4.81 -3.77 -1.90
CA ILE A 378 5.85 -4.55 -2.59
C ILE A 378 6.03 -5.90 -1.90
N GLU A 379 6.22 -6.94 -2.69
CA GLU A 379 6.73 -8.22 -2.24
C GLU A 379 8.24 -8.28 -2.53
N TYR A 380 9.00 -8.71 -1.53
CA TYR A 380 10.42 -8.98 -1.70
C TYR A 380 10.67 -10.47 -1.89
N GLY A 381 11.74 -10.80 -2.59
CA GLY A 381 12.19 -12.17 -2.78
C GLY A 381 12.69 -12.83 -1.49
N PRO A 382 13.24 -14.05 -1.57
CA PRO A 382 13.76 -14.79 -0.43
C PRO A 382 14.68 -13.94 0.46
N GLN A 383 14.47 -14.03 1.78
CA GLN A 383 15.20 -13.24 2.79
C GLN A 383 15.09 -11.72 2.62
N GLN A 384 14.09 -11.25 1.88
CA GLN A 384 13.92 -9.84 1.51
C GLN A 384 15.16 -9.28 0.80
N SER A 385 15.89 -10.11 0.03
CA SER A 385 17.19 -9.77 -0.53
C SER A 385 17.17 -9.35 -2.01
N SER A 386 15.98 -9.28 -2.59
CA SER A 386 15.71 -8.78 -3.94
C SER A 386 14.28 -8.25 -4.00
N PHE A 387 13.95 -7.51 -5.05
CA PHE A 387 12.55 -7.24 -5.41
C PHE A 387 11.90 -8.53 -5.95
N SER A 388 10.57 -8.63 -5.83
CA SER A 388 9.78 -9.72 -6.39
C SER A 388 8.59 -9.20 -7.18
N ASP A 389 7.65 -8.51 -6.53
CA ASP A 389 6.43 -8.04 -7.19
C ASP A 389 5.95 -6.72 -6.59
N GLU A 390 5.24 -5.91 -7.37
CA GLU A 390 4.62 -4.66 -6.92
C GLU A 390 3.10 -4.76 -6.99
N MET A 391 2.42 -4.26 -5.96
CA MET A 391 0.96 -4.29 -5.86
C MET A 391 0.44 -2.87 -5.89
N SER A 392 -0.58 -2.62 -6.71
CA SER A 392 -1.27 -1.34 -6.74
C SER A 392 -2.72 -1.50 -7.15
N GLU A 393 -3.62 -0.99 -6.32
CA GLU A 393 -5.07 -1.02 -6.55
C GLU A 393 -5.69 0.30 -6.15
N VAL A 394 -6.60 0.86 -6.96
CA VAL A 394 -7.41 2.02 -6.59
C VAL A 394 -8.85 1.55 -6.43
N LEU A 395 -9.35 1.64 -5.21
CA LEU A 395 -10.70 1.21 -4.84
C LEU A 395 -11.62 2.44 -4.83
N PRO A 396 -12.56 2.58 -5.79
CA PRO A 396 -13.55 3.63 -5.73
C PRO A 396 -14.47 3.41 -4.53
N ILE A 397 -14.71 4.45 -3.75
CA ILE A 397 -15.56 4.40 -2.57
C ILE A 397 -16.42 5.66 -2.48
N ASP A 398 -17.52 5.58 -1.74
CA ASP A 398 -18.18 6.77 -1.22
C ASP A 398 -17.54 7.17 0.11
N LEU A 399 -17.21 8.46 0.30
CA LEU A 399 -16.57 8.93 1.55
C LEU A 399 -17.42 8.71 2.79
N SER A 400 -18.75 8.66 2.67
CA SER A 400 -19.64 8.37 3.80
C SER A 400 -19.38 6.98 4.40
N LEU A 401 -18.79 6.06 3.63
CA LEU A 401 -18.36 4.76 4.16
C LEU A 401 -17.19 4.86 5.14
N MET A 402 -16.45 5.97 5.17
CA MET A 402 -15.34 6.19 6.10
C MET A 402 -15.74 6.93 7.37
N THR A 403 -16.88 7.62 7.36
CA THR A 403 -17.39 8.38 8.51
C THR A 403 -18.11 7.48 9.53
N GLU A 404 -18.63 8.05 10.61
CA GLU A 404 -19.40 7.28 11.59
C GLU A 404 -20.66 6.65 10.97
N ASP A 405 -21.34 7.37 10.08
CA ASP A 405 -22.58 6.93 9.42
C ASP A 405 -22.41 5.64 8.61
N GLY A 406 -21.23 5.45 8.00
CA GLY A 406 -20.91 4.27 7.21
C GLY A 406 -20.76 2.97 8.00
N PHE A 407 -20.82 2.99 9.33
CA PHE A 407 -20.50 1.85 10.19
C PHE A 407 -21.28 0.57 9.85
N GLN A 408 -22.60 0.68 9.63
CA GLN A 408 -23.42 -0.49 9.30
C GLN A 408 -23.04 -1.07 7.92
N MET A 409 -22.85 -0.19 6.93
CA MET A 409 -22.46 -0.60 5.58
C MET A 409 -21.06 -1.25 5.57
N ARG A 410 -20.09 -0.71 6.32
CA ARG A 410 -18.76 -1.32 6.51
C ARG A 410 -18.87 -2.75 7.05
N ASN A 411 -19.71 -2.98 8.06
CA ASN A 411 -19.94 -4.32 8.61
C ASN A 411 -20.57 -5.28 7.59
N THR A 412 -21.50 -4.79 6.76
CA THR A 412 -22.05 -5.57 5.63
C THR A 412 -20.96 -5.98 4.64
N VAL A 413 -20.03 -5.07 4.31
CA VAL A 413 -18.88 -5.37 3.45
C VAL A 413 -17.96 -6.40 4.10
N LEU A 414 -17.64 -6.27 5.39
CA LEU A 414 -16.79 -7.23 6.10
C LEU A 414 -17.42 -8.63 6.16
N ASP A 415 -18.74 -8.73 6.39
CA ASP A 415 -19.48 -9.99 6.36
C ASP A 415 -19.49 -10.61 4.95
N ALA A 416 -19.65 -9.79 3.90
CA ALA A 416 -19.54 -10.22 2.52
C ALA A 416 -18.19 -10.90 2.24
N ILE A 417 -17.07 -10.30 2.67
CA ILE A 417 -15.73 -10.87 2.53
C ILE A 417 -15.58 -12.17 3.34
N LYS A 418 -16.09 -12.20 4.59
CA LYS A 418 -16.08 -13.40 5.43
C LYS A 418 -16.79 -14.59 4.76
N ARG A 419 -17.93 -14.33 4.10
CA ARG A 419 -18.68 -15.37 3.37
C ARG A 419 -17.92 -15.86 2.14
N VAL A 420 -17.27 -14.98 1.40
CA VAL A 420 -16.39 -15.35 0.28
C VAL A 420 -15.28 -16.29 0.77
N PHE A 421 -14.54 -15.93 1.83
CA PHE A 421 -13.48 -16.82 2.32
C PHE A 421 -13.99 -18.15 2.89
N THR A 422 -15.16 -18.15 3.52
CA THR A 422 -15.82 -19.38 3.96
C THR A 422 -16.13 -20.29 2.77
N LEU A 423 -16.73 -19.74 1.71
CA LEU A 423 -17.04 -20.48 0.49
C LEU A 423 -15.79 -20.91 -0.27
N ARG A 424 -14.72 -20.11 -0.26
CA ARG A 424 -13.44 -20.48 -0.88
C ARG A 424 -12.91 -21.79 -0.30
N GLY A 425 -12.92 -21.93 1.03
CA GLY A 425 -12.51 -23.17 1.70
C GLY A 425 -13.42 -24.36 1.34
N GLN A 426 -14.74 -24.13 1.31
CA GLN A 426 -15.71 -25.17 0.94
C GLN A 426 -15.59 -25.58 -0.54
N LEU A 427 -15.33 -24.63 -1.43
CA LEU A 427 -15.16 -24.85 -2.86
C LEU A 427 -13.87 -25.62 -3.15
N ARG A 428 -12.77 -25.29 -2.47
CA ARG A 428 -11.54 -26.10 -2.53
C ARG A 428 -11.79 -27.53 -2.10
N TRP A 429 -12.48 -27.72 -0.97
CA TRP A 429 -12.85 -29.05 -0.51
C TRP A 429 -13.72 -29.77 -1.56
N PHE A 430 -14.70 -29.09 -2.15
CA PHE A 430 -15.55 -29.65 -3.21
C PHE A 430 -14.72 -30.14 -4.40
N PHE A 431 -13.76 -29.35 -4.90
CA PHE A 431 -12.89 -29.78 -6.00
C PHE A 431 -12.01 -30.98 -5.61
N LYS A 432 -11.50 -31.03 -4.37
CA LYS A 432 -10.81 -32.22 -3.86
C LYS A 432 -11.68 -33.47 -3.90
N GLN A 433 -12.94 -33.34 -3.50
CA GLN A 433 -13.89 -34.47 -3.51
C GLN A 433 -14.34 -34.86 -4.91
N LEU A 434 -14.44 -33.89 -5.82
CA LEU A 434 -14.71 -34.15 -7.23
C LEU A 434 -13.56 -34.97 -7.85
N GLU A 435 -12.31 -34.68 -7.51
CA GLU A 435 -11.14 -35.46 -7.94
C GLU A 435 -11.21 -36.90 -7.42
N VAL A 436 -11.55 -37.08 -6.13
CA VAL A 436 -11.77 -38.43 -5.55
C VAL A 436 -12.89 -39.17 -6.28
N SER A 437 -13.99 -38.50 -6.64
CA SER A 437 -15.06 -39.15 -7.41
C SER A 437 -14.61 -39.62 -8.81
N GLN A 438 -13.53 -39.06 -9.35
CA GLN A 438 -12.91 -39.47 -10.60
C GLN A 438 -11.85 -40.58 -10.42
N GLY A 439 -11.60 -41.01 -9.18
CA GLY A 439 -10.59 -42.01 -8.83
C GLY A 439 -9.18 -41.43 -8.62
N GLY A 440 -9.04 -40.09 -8.63
CA GLY A 440 -7.79 -39.38 -8.39
C GLY A 440 -7.53 -39.12 -6.90
N SER A 441 -6.33 -38.61 -6.60
CA SER A 441 -5.97 -38.17 -5.26
C SER A 441 -6.54 -36.78 -4.97
N PRO A 442 -7.02 -36.48 -3.76
CA PRO A 442 -7.51 -35.14 -3.41
C PRO A 442 -6.44 -34.05 -3.51
N GLU A 443 -5.15 -34.40 -3.47
CA GLU A 443 -4.04 -33.44 -3.65
C GLU A 443 -3.75 -33.13 -5.13
N GLU A 444 -4.31 -33.89 -6.06
CA GLU A 444 -4.21 -33.64 -7.51
C GLU A 444 -5.29 -32.67 -8.01
N ALA A 445 -6.23 -32.27 -7.12
CA ALA A 445 -7.34 -31.40 -7.49
C ALA A 445 -6.84 -30.02 -7.94
N PRO A 446 -7.36 -29.48 -9.06
CA PRO A 446 -6.88 -28.22 -9.60
C PRO A 446 -7.31 -27.03 -8.74
N ASP A 447 -6.39 -26.11 -8.43
CA ASP A 447 -6.72 -24.84 -7.75
C ASP A 447 -7.25 -23.78 -8.73
N ALA A 448 -6.94 -23.91 -10.03
CA ALA A 448 -7.29 -22.92 -11.06
C ALA A 448 -8.81 -22.56 -11.11
N PRO A 449 -9.76 -23.49 -10.98
CA PRO A 449 -11.18 -23.15 -10.91
C PRO A 449 -11.56 -22.30 -9.67
N THR A 450 -10.92 -22.55 -8.52
CA THR A 450 -11.13 -21.75 -7.31
C THR A 450 -10.56 -20.34 -7.51
N GLN A 451 -9.39 -20.22 -8.14
CA GLN A 451 -8.78 -18.92 -8.45
C GLN A 451 -9.63 -18.12 -9.44
N ALA A 452 -10.13 -18.76 -10.50
CA ALA A 452 -11.03 -18.13 -11.45
C ALA A 452 -12.35 -17.66 -10.81
N TRP A 453 -12.92 -18.45 -9.90
CA TRP A 453 -14.09 -18.06 -9.11
C TRP A 453 -13.82 -16.85 -8.21
N LEU A 454 -12.64 -16.81 -7.57
CA LEU A 454 -12.25 -15.71 -6.70
C LEU A 454 -12.03 -14.42 -7.49
N ALA A 455 -11.32 -14.49 -8.62
CA ALA A 455 -11.06 -13.36 -9.51
C ALA A 455 -12.35 -12.76 -10.08
N GLU A 456 -13.32 -13.59 -10.48
CA GLU A 456 -14.62 -13.07 -10.93
C GLU A 456 -15.39 -12.39 -9.79
N LEU A 457 -15.38 -12.97 -8.58
CA LEU A 457 -16.02 -12.35 -7.44
C LEU A 457 -15.35 -11.04 -7.05
N GLU A 458 -14.04 -10.92 -7.21
CA GLU A 458 -13.29 -9.70 -6.91
C GLU A 458 -13.73 -8.55 -7.82
N GLN A 459 -13.81 -8.79 -9.14
CA GLN A 459 -14.32 -7.80 -10.09
C GLN A 459 -15.76 -7.35 -9.75
N ARG A 460 -16.62 -8.29 -9.33
CA ARG A 460 -18.00 -7.96 -8.95
C ARG A 460 -18.07 -7.25 -7.61
N PHE A 461 -17.15 -7.58 -6.70
CA PHE A 461 -17.06 -6.99 -5.38
C PHE A 461 -16.62 -5.53 -5.47
N THR A 462 -15.62 -5.20 -6.30
CA THR A 462 -15.19 -3.81 -6.50
C THR A 462 -16.28 -2.97 -7.14
N GLN A 463 -17.02 -3.51 -8.12
CA GLN A 463 -18.19 -2.85 -8.71
C GLN A 463 -19.31 -2.60 -7.69
N TRP A 464 -19.57 -3.59 -6.83
CA TRP A 464 -20.56 -3.47 -5.76
C TRP A 464 -20.13 -2.43 -4.73
N LEU A 465 -18.88 -2.49 -4.25
CA LEU A 465 -18.30 -1.56 -3.29
C LEU A 465 -18.37 -0.11 -3.78
N ALA A 466 -18.06 0.14 -5.06
CA ALA A 466 -18.10 1.47 -5.67
C ALA A 466 -19.50 2.11 -5.72
N GLN A 467 -20.57 1.32 -5.49
CA GLN A 467 -21.95 1.80 -5.50
C GLN A 467 -22.52 1.96 -4.09
N LEU A 468 -21.78 1.56 -3.04
CA LEU A 468 -22.24 1.63 -1.67
C LEU A 468 -22.08 3.03 -1.09
N SER A 469 -23.06 3.46 -0.30
CA SER A 469 -22.98 4.66 0.53
C SER A 469 -23.64 4.42 1.89
N ALA A 470 -23.42 5.33 2.84
CA ALA A 470 -24.05 5.28 4.16
C ALA A 470 -25.58 5.50 4.11
N GLU A 471 -26.09 6.13 3.05
CA GLU A 471 -27.53 6.42 2.90
C GLU A 471 -28.36 5.20 2.44
N GLN A 472 -27.70 4.19 1.89
CA GLN A 472 -28.35 2.99 1.38
C GLN A 472 -28.69 2.00 2.50
N SER A 473 -29.72 1.18 2.29
CA SER A 473 -30.02 0.06 3.18
C SER A 473 -28.90 -0.98 3.15
N ALA A 474 -28.27 -1.18 4.31
CA ALA A 474 -27.25 -2.21 4.50
C ALA A 474 -27.81 -3.62 4.24
N GLU A 475 -29.08 -3.87 4.59
CA GLU A 475 -29.76 -5.15 4.39
C GLU A 475 -30.02 -5.43 2.91
N GLU A 476 -30.53 -4.45 2.17
CA GLU A 476 -30.76 -4.60 0.72
C GLU A 476 -29.45 -4.77 -0.05
N SER A 477 -28.42 -4.01 0.33
CA SER A 477 -27.07 -4.10 -0.23
C SER A 477 -26.46 -5.48 0.02
N GLN A 478 -26.64 -6.03 1.22
CA GLN A 478 -26.24 -7.39 1.55
C GLN A 478 -26.98 -8.40 0.68
N LEU A 479 -28.31 -8.31 0.56
CA LEU A 479 -29.10 -9.22 -0.27
C LEU A 479 -28.69 -9.19 -1.74
N ASN A 480 -28.38 -8.01 -2.29
CA ASN A 480 -27.85 -7.87 -3.65
C ASN A 480 -26.53 -8.65 -3.81
N TRP A 481 -25.59 -8.45 -2.87
CA TRP A 481 -24.33 -9.18 -2.87
C TRP A 481 -24.54 -10.70 -2.76
N LEU A 482 -25.40 -11.18 -1.86
CA LEU A 482 -25.66 -12.60 -1.68
C LEU A 482 -26.23 -13.26 -2.94
N ARG A 483 -27.09 -12.56 -3.71
CA ARG A 483 -27.57 -13.03 -5.01
C ARG A 483 -26.43 -13.17 -6.03
N THR A 484 -25.52 -12.21 -6.06
CA THR A 484 -24.34 -12.25 -6.92
C THR A 484 -23.43 -13.42 -6.55
N LEU A 485 -23.09 -13.57 -5.27
CA LEU A 485 -22.28 -14.66 -4.73
C LEU A 485 -22.87 -16.03 -5.06
N ARG A 486 -24.20 -16.19 -4.92
CA ARG A 486 -24.92 -17.40 -5.33
C ARG A 486 -24.80 -17.70 -6.80
N ARG A 487 -25.11 -16.73 -7.66
CA ARG A 487 -25.10 -16.92 -9.11
C ARG A 487 -23.74 -17.39 -9.60
N VAL A 488 -22.67 -16.74 -9.15
CA VAL A 488 -21.30 -17.08 -9.55
C VAL A 488 -20.92 -18.47 -9.03
N THR A 489 -21.14 -18.73 -7.74
CA THR A 489 -20.77 -20.02 -7.13
C THR A 489 -21.56 -21.18 -7.71
N TYR A 490 -22.88 -21.02 -7.92
CA TYR A 490 -23.74 -22.03 -8.53
C TYR A 490 -23.25 -22.40 -9.94
N ARG A 491 -22.92 -21.40 -10.76
CA ARG A 491 -22.39 -21.62 -12.11
C ARG A 491 -21.03 -22.34 -12.07
N THR A 492 -20.15 -21.99 -11.14
CA THR A 492 -18.85 -22.66 -10.98
C THR A 492 -19.02 -24.13 -10.61
N VAL A 493 -19.91 -24.43 -9.66
CA VAL A 493 -20.17 -25.81 -9.20
C VAL A 493 -20.81 -26.65 -10.30
N THR A 494 -21.87 -26.17 -10.94
CA THR A 494 -22.56 -26.90 -12.03
C THR A 494 -21.62 -27.17 -13.20
N LYS A 495 -20.85 -26.17 -13.64
CA LYS A 495 -19.84 -26.36 -14.69
C LYS A 495 -18.80 -27.42 -14.32
N ALA A 496 -18.35 -27.46 -13.06
CA ALA A 496 -17.39 -28.45 -12.61
C ALA A 496 -17.98 -29.88 -12.64
N VAL A 497 -19.24 -30.03 -12.23
CA VAL A 497 -19.97 -31.31 -12.26
C VAL A 497 -20.18 -31.78 -13.70
N ASP A 498 -20.60 -30.89 -14.59
CA ASP A 498 -20.81 -31.21 -16.02
C ASP A 498 -19.51 -31.63 -16.73
N GLN A 499 -18.37 -31.11 -16.27
CA GLN A 499 -17.05 -31.45 -16.77
C GLN A 499 -16.46 -32.72 -16.13
N ALA A 500 -17.05 -33.22 -15.05
CA ALA A 500 -16.58 -34.43 -14.38
C ALA A 500 -16.84 -35.66 -15.26
N GLY A 501 -15.86 -36.56 -15.35
CA GLY A 501 -15.97 -37.73 -16.22
C GLY A 501 -17.09 -38.70 -15.83
N PRO A 502 -17.46 -39.65 -16.72
CA PRO A 502 -18.52 -40.64 -16.46
C PRO A 502 -18.33 -41.45 -15.16
N HIS A 503 -17.07 -41.64 -14.72
CA HIS A 503 -16.76 -42.32 -13.47
C HIS A 503 -17.29 -41.58 -12.24
N ALA A 504 -17.12 -40.25 -12.19
CA ALA A 504 -17.67 -39.42 -11.12
C ALA A 504 -19.20 -39.35 -11.13
N ALA A 505 -19.80 -39.38 -12.31
CA ALA A 505 -21.25 -39.39 -12.46
C ALA A 505 -21.87 -40.72 -11.98
N ALA A 506 -21.27 -41.86 -12.34
CA ALA A 506 -21.71 -43.17 -11.86
C ALA A 506 -21.46 -43.34 -10.35
N GLY A 507 -20.34 -42.80 -9.87
CA GLY A 507 -19.88 -42.89 -8.50
C GLY A 507 -19.34 -44.27 -8.12
N TRP A 508 -18.67 -44.34 -6.97
CA TRP A 508 -18.04 -45.56 -6.47
C TRP A 508 -17.99 -45.59 -4.93
N LEU A 509 -17.73 -46.77 -4.36
CA LEU A 509 -17.66 -46.99 -2.91
C LEU A 509 -16.22 -47.18 -2.46
N GLU A 510 -15.78 -46.37 -1.52
CA GLU A 510 -14.52 -46.53 -0.79
C GLU A 510 -14.82 -47.13 0.58
N GLN A 511 -14.04 -48.12 1.02
CA GLN A 511 -14.09 -48.61 2.39
C GLN A 511 -12.83 -48.15 3.13
N ASP A 512 -13.01 -47.34 4.18
CA ASP A 512 -11.89 -46.87 4.97
C ASP A 512 -11.34 -47.96 5.92
N PRO A 513 -10.16 -47.77 6.54
CA PRO A 513 -9.58 -48.75 7.47
C PRO A 513 -10.41 -49.02 8.72
N SER A 514 -11.38 -48.16 9.05
CA SER A 514 -12.33 -48.37 10.15
C SER A 514 -13.53 -49.25 9.74
N GLY A 515 -13.63 -49.59 8.46
CA GLY A 515 -14.71 -50.37 7.87
C GLY A 515 -15.90 -49.52 7.40
N SER A 516 -15.82 -48.19 7.51
CA SER A 516 -16.89 -47.30 7.05
C SER A 516 -16.87 -47.19 5.53
N VAL A 517 -18.06 -47.20 4.93
CA VAL A 517 -18.23 -47.14 3.47
C VAL A 517 -18.64 -45.73 3.06
N HIS A 518 -17.84 -45.11 2.18
CA HIS A 518 -18.06 -43.78 1.63
C HIS A 518 -18.48 -43.89 0.16
N PHE A 519 -19.59 -43.26 -0.20
CA PHE A 519 -20.03 -43.17 -1.60
C PHE A 519 -19.56 -41.85 -2.19
N HIS A 520 -18.73 -41.93 -3.24
CA HIS A 520 -18.17 -40.79 -3.96
C HIS A 520 -18.91 -40.62 -5.27
N SER A 521 -19.61 -39.49 -5.46
CA SER A 521 -20.21 -39.14 -6.75
C SER A 521 -20.29 -37.62 -6.90
N SER A 522 -20.22 -37.14 -8.15
CA SER A 522 -20.32 -35.72 -8.45
C SER A 522 -21.63 -35.11 -7.96
N ALA A 523 -22.76 -35.81 -8.15
CA ALA A 523 -24.09 -35.37 -7.69
C ALA A 523 -24.20 -35.23 -6.16
N ARG A 524 -23.54 -36.12 -5.39
CA ARG A 524 -23.50 -36.02 -3.92
C ARG A 524 -22.74 -34.78 -3.49
N TYR A 525 -21.58 -34.53 -4.09
CA TYR A 525 -20.74 -33.39 -3.74
C TYR A 525 -21.31 -32.06 -4.23
N GLU A 526 -22.00 -32.06 -5.38
CA GLU A 526 -22.82 -30.94 -5.83
C GLU A 526 -23.89 -30.60 -4.79
N SER A 527 -24.70 -31.58 -4.38
CA SER A 527 -25.76 -31.38 -3.39
C SER A 527 -25.20 -30.84 -2.07
N TRP A 528 -24.04 -31.35 -1.63
CA TRP A 528 -23.33 -30.83 -0.47
C TRP A 528 -22.92 -29.37 -0.65
N MET A 529 -22.29 -29.04 -1.78
CA MET A 529 -21.79 -27.68 -2.04
C MET A 529 -22.94 -26.68 -2.19
N LEU A 530 -24.05 -27.07 -2.82
CA LEU A 530 -25.25 -26.26 -2.92
C LEU A 530 -25.91 -26.04 -1.55
N ALA A 531 -25.91 -27.04 -0.67
CA ALA A 531 -26.37 -26.85 0.71
C ALA A 531 -25.46 -25.87 1.49
N LYS A 532 -24.14 -25.96 1.31
CA LYS A 532 -23.18 -25.01 1.89
C LYS A 532 -23.34 -23.59 1.34
N LEU A 533 -23.60 -23.46 0.03
CA LEU A 533 -23.93 -22.19 -0.59
C LEU A 533 -25.20 -21.59 -0.01
N LYS A 534 -26.25 -22.39 0.23
CA LYS A 534 -27.48 -21.91 0.89
C LYS A 534 -27.23 -21.40 2.31
N GLN A 535 -26.38 -22.10 3.07
CA GLN A 535 -25.98 -21.69 4.42
C GLN A 535 -25.14 -20.40 4.42
N ALA A 536 -24.17 -20.30 3.52
CA ALA A 536 -23.25 -19.17 3.46
C ALA A 536 -23.84 -17.92 2.79
N ALA A 537 -24.84 -18.07 1.93
CA ALA A 537 -25.54 -16.98 1.26
C ALA A 537 -27.05 -17.21 1.29
N PRO A 538 -27.73 -17.04 2.43
CA PRO A 538 -29.17 -17.25 2.55
C PRO A 538 -29.93 -16.17 1.77
N LEU A 539 -31.01 -16.57 1.08
CA LEU A 539 -31.94 -15.64 0.42
C LEU A 539 -33.37 -15.86 0.95
N PRO A 540 -34.23 -14.83 0.96
CA PRO A 540 -35.63 -14.96 1.40
C PRO A 540 -36.39 -16.12 0.74
N SER A 541 -36.13 -16.37 -0.56
CA SER A 541 -36.73 -17.45 -1.34
C SER A 541 -36.44 -18.87 -0.82
N ASP A 542 -35.42 -19.06 0.02
CA ASP A 542 -35.11 -20.38 0.58
C ASP A 542 -36.14 -20.85 1.60
N ASN A 543 -36.83 -19.91 2.25
CA ASN A 543 -37.84 -20.20 3.26
C ASN A 543 -39.20 -20.53 2.64
N GLU A 544 -39.48 -20.02 1.43
CA GLU A 544 -40.72 -20.31 0.70
C GLU A 544 -40.78 -21.77 0.22
N GLN A 545 -39.63 -22.39 -0.08
CA GLN A 545 -39.57 -23.80 -0.49
C GLN A 545 -39.88 -24.80 0.64
N LYS A 546 -39.83 -24.39 1.92
CA LYS A 546 -40.17 -25.26 3.06
C LYS A 546 -41.68 -25.33 3.34
N GLY A 547 -42.48 -24.43 2.78
CA GLY A 547 -43.94 -24.39 2.99
C GLY A 547 -44.77 -25.16 1.98
N GLY A 548 -44.15 -25.83 0.99
CA GLY A 548 -44.83 -26.42 -0.16
C GLY A 548 -44.89 -27.94 -0.23
N SER A 549 -44.48 -28.67 0.83
CA SER A 549 -44.40 -30.14 0.80
C SER A 549 -45.33 -30.86 1.78
N ASP A 550 -46.41 -30.22 2.25
CA ASP A 550 -47.40 -30.85 3.14
C ASP A 550 -48.76 -31.11 2.47
N ASP A 551 -48.85 -31.05 1.14
CA ASP A 551 -50.01 -31.59 0.41
C ASP A 551 -49.56 -32.22 -0.91
N ARG A 552 -49.25 -33.52 -0.86
CA ARG A 552 -49.57 -34.52 -1.91
C ARG A 552 -49.27 -35.94 -1.49
#